data_AF-A0A1Y2CBM5-F1
#
_entry.id   AF-A0A1Y2CBM5-F1
#
_cell.length_a   1.000
_cell.length_b   1.000
_cell.length_c   1.000
_cell.angle_alpha   90.00
_cell.angle_beta   90.00
_cell.angle_gamma   90.00
#
_symmetry.space_group_name_H-M   'P 1'
#
loop_
_entity.id
_entity.type
_entity.pdbx_description
1 polymer ?
#
loop_
_entity_poly.entity_id
_entity_poly.type
_entity_poly.pdbx_seq_one_letter_code
_entity_poly.pdbx_strand_id
1 'polypeptide(L)'
;MLSVLQYAVDILKVKHIVVCGHYNCGGCASAMSNRQYGLIDNWLRNIKDIYSANETQMNTLPNNAERLDVYHTTIVQNAWARGQSISLHGWVYRLSDGILELSVFTIKPN
;
A
#
# COMPACT_ATOMS: atom_id res chain seq x y z
N MET A 1 5.58 9.84 5.57
CA MET A 1 5.78 8.84 4.49
C MET A 1 6.63 9.39 3.35
N LEU A 2 6.23 10.49 2.69
CA LEU A 2 6.88 10.97 1.46
C LEU A 2 8.39 11.26 1.61
N SER A 3 8.86 11.79 2.75
CA SER A 3 10.28 12.03 2.97
C SER A 3 11.14 10.75 2.96
N VAL A 4 10.61 9.65 3.51
CA VAL A 4 11.29 8.34 3.50
C VAL A 4 11.37 7.78 2.08
N LEU A 5 10.25 7.86 1.35
CA LEU A 5 10.18 7.44 -0.05
C LEU A 5 11.15 8.25 -0.91
N GLN A 6 11.17 9.58 -0.77
CA GLN A 6 12.06 10.46 -1.51
C GLN A 6 13.52 10.13 -1.23
N TYR A 7 13.91 9.99 0.03
CA TYR A 7 15.28 9.65 0.38
C TYR A 7 15.70 8.29 -0.18
N ALA A 8 14.87 7.26 -0.05
CA ALA A 8 15.14 5.94 -0.59
C ALA A 8 15.31 5.94 -2.12
N VAL A 9 14.45 6.68 -2.82
CA VAL A 9 14.44 6.74 -4.29
C VAL A 9 15.51 7.65 -4.86
N ASP A 10 15.65 8.86 -4.32
CA ASP A 10 16.49 9.92 -4.88
C ASP A 10 17.92 9.88 -4.34
N ILE A 11 18.14 9.45 -3.10
CA ILE A 11 19.47 9.40 -2.49
C ILE A 11 20.03 7.97 -2.53
N LEU A 12 19.31 7.01 -1.97
CA LEU A 12 19.79 5.61 -1.89
C LEU A 12 19.64 4.83 -3.21
N LYS A 13 18.84 5.34 -4.15
CA LYS A 13 18.62 4.74 -5.47
C LYS A 13 18.13 3.29 -5.40
N VAL A 14 17.25 2.97 -4.45
CA VAL A 14 16.70 1.61 -4.31
C VAL A 14 16.03 1.14 -5.60
N LYS A 15 16.12 -0.17 -5.87
CA LYS A 15 15.52 -0.81 -7.06
C LYS A 15 14.12 -1.37 -6.81
N HIS A 16 13.80 -1.60 -5.54
CA HIS A 16 12.55 -2.23 -5.13
C HIS A 16 11.93 -1.43 -4.00
N ILE A 17 10.64 -1.14 -4.13
CA ILE A 17 9.81 -0.61 -3.06
C ILE A 17 8.76 -1.68 -2.77
N VAL A 18 8.62 -2.03 -1.50
CA VAL A 18 7.62 -2.99 -1.04
C VAL A 18 6.61 -2.25 -0.18
N VAL A 19 5.34 -2.35 -0.57
CA VAL A 19 4.21 -2.01 0.28
C VAL A 19 3.69 -3.32 0.86
N CYS A 20 3.88 -3.50 2.17
CA CYS A 20 3.50 -4.73 2.86
C CYS A 20 2.31 -4.45 3.78
N GLY A 21 1.18 -5.09 3.49
CA GLY A 21 0.07 -5.21 4.43
C GLY A 21 0.18 -6.46 5.28
N HIS A 22 -0.79 -6.70 6.15
CA HIS A 22 -0.88 -7.97 6.87
C HIS A 22 -2.32 -8.40 7.12
N TYR A 23 -2.53 -9.71 7.21
CA TYR A 23 -3.84 -10.28 7.54
C TYR A 23 -4.28 -9.87 8.95
N ASN A 24 -5.60 -9.77 9.13
CA ASN A 24 -6.25 -9.36 10.38
C ASN A 24 -5.71 -8.04 10.93
N CYS A 25 -5.42 -7.08 10.04
CA CYS A 25 -4.97 -5.75 10.45
C CYS A 25 -6.04 -5.05 11.28
N GLY A 26 -5.70 -4.78 12.55
CA GLY A 26 -6.57 -4.05 13.47
C GLY A 26 -6.90 -2.64 12.98
N GLY A 27 -6.00 -1.99 12.23
CA GLY A 27 -6.25 -0.68 11.61
C GLY A 27 -7.33 -0.76 10.53
N CYS A 28 -7.20 -1.69 9.58
CA CYS A 28 -8.21 -1.91 8.54
C CYS A 28 -9.55 -2.33 9.14
N ALA A 29 -9.54 -3.24 10.12
CA ALA A 29 -10.75 -3.65 10.84
C ALA A 29 -11.42 -2.47 11.58
N SER A 30 -10.63 -1.59 12.19
CA SER A 30 -11.13 -0.39 12.89
C SER A 30 -11.74 0.61 11.90
N ALA A 31 -11.10 0.82 10.75
CA ALA A 31 -11.59 1.70 9.68
C ALA A 31 -12.97 1.27 9.14
N MET A 32 -13.20 -0.05 9.09
CA MET A 32 -14.47 -0.64 8.66
C MET A 32 -15.53 -0.72 9.76
N SER A 33 -15.16 -0.47 11.01
CA SER A 33 -16.10 -0.50 12.13
C SER A 33 -16.87 0.82 12.27
N ASN A 34 -18.00 0.78 12.96
CA ASN A 34 -18.75 1.98 13.36
C ASN A 34 -18.34 2.50 14.76
N ARG A 35 -17.19 2.07 15.27
CA ARG A 35 -16.66 2.51 16.56
C ARG A 35 -15.77 3.74 16.36
N GLN A 36 -15.77 4.63 17.34
CA GLN A 36 -14.91 5.82 17.36
C GLN A 36 -13.65 5.53 18.17
N TYR A 37 -12.48 5.75 17.57
CA TYR A 37 -11.17 5.61 18.22
C TYR A 37 -10.44 6.96 18.38
N GLY A 38 -11.09 8.07 18.01
CA GLY A 38 -10.60 9.43 18.26
C GLY A 38 -9.82 9.97 17.08
N LEU A 39 -8.66 10.60 17.32
CA LEU A 39 -7.87 11.26 16.27
C LEU A 39 -7.43 10.31 15.15
N ILE A 40 -7.22 9.04 15.48
CA ILE A 40 -6.82 8.01 14.51
C ILE A 40 -7.89 7.78 13.44
N ASP A 41 -9.16 8.07 13.72
CA ASP A 41 -10.26 7.90 12.76
C ASP A 41 -10.07 8.82 11.53
N ASN A 42 -9.43 9.98 11.71
CA ASN A 42 -9.09 10.88 10.60
C ASN A 42 -8.05 10.25 9.67
N TRP A 43 -7.10 9.50 10.23
CA TRP A 43 -6.12 8.76 9.45
C TRP A 43 -6.73 7.53 8.77
N LEU A 44 -7.54 6.76 9.51
CA LEU A 44 -8.21 5.55 9.03
C LEU A 44 -9.25 5.84 7.95
N ARG A 45 -9.77 7.08 7.85
CA ARG A 45 -10.67 7.50 6.78
C ARG A 45 -10.11 7.20 5.39
N ASN A 46 -8.80 7.35 5.18
CA ASN A 46 -8.18 7.04 3.89
C ASN A 46 -8.42 5.58 3.46
N ILE A 47 -8.38 4.63 4.41
CA ILE A 47 -8.66 3.21 4.15
C ILE A 47 -10.14 3.02 3.79
N LYS A 48 -11.03 3.68 4.54
CA LYS A 48 -12.48 3.62 4.31
C LYS A 48 -12.87 4.19 2.94
N ASP A 49 -12.26 5.30 2.54
CA ASP A 49 -12.51 5.93 1.25
C ASP A 49 -12.09 5.03 0.09
N ILE A 50 -10.91 4.38 0.19
CA ILE A 50 -10.45 3.39 -0.79
C ILE A 50 -11.42 2.20 -0.86
N TYR A 51 -11.85 1.68 0.29
CA TYR A 51 -12.82 0.59 0.33
C TYR A 51 -14.13 0.98 -0.34
N SER A 52 -14.73 2.12 0.04
CA SER A 52 -16.00 2.59 -0.51
C SER A 52 -15.92 2.87 -2.01
N ALA A 53 -14.82 3.43 -2.50
CA ALA A 53 -14.61 3.66 -3.93
C ALA A 53 -14.51 2.35 -4.74
N ASN A 54 -14.13 1.24 -4.10
CA ASN A 54 -13.92 -0.05 -4.75
C ASN A 54 -14.87 -1.14 -4.23
N GLU A 55 -15.95 -0.78 -3.54
CA GLU A 55 -16.78 -1.71 -2.77
C GLU A 55 -17.25 -2.93 -3.57
N THR A 56 -17.75 -2.72 -4.79
CA THR A 56 -18.17 -3.80 -5.70
C THR A 56 -17.03 -4.76 -6.04
N GLN A 57 -15.82 -4.24 -6.22
CA GLN A 57 -14.63 -4.99 -6.58
C GLN A 57 -14.01 -5.69 -5.35
N MET A 58 -14.09 -5.06 -4.18
CA MET A 58 -13.62 -5.59 -2.90
C MET A 58 -14.52 -6.72 -2.39
N ASN A 59 -15.83 -6.64 -2.63
CA ASN A 59 -16.79 -7.69 -2.26
C ASN A 59 -16.68 -8.95 -3.15
N THR A 60 -15.96 -8.88 -4.27
CA THR A 60 -15.79 -9.98 -5.23
C THR A 60 -14.38 -10.60 -5.22
N LEU A 61 -13.42 -10.00 -4.51
CA LEU A 61 -12.06 -10.52 -4.40
C LEU A 61 -11.81 -11.16 -3.02
N PRO A 62 -11.16 -12.34 -2.96
CA PRO A 62 -10.89 -13.02 -1.69
C PRO A 62 -9.70 -12.42 -0.90
N ASN A 63 -8.96 -11.46 -1.46
CA ASN A 63 -7.80 -10.87 -0.78
C ASN A 63 -7.68 -9.37 -1.06
N ASN A 64 -7.93 -8.59 0.00
CA ASN A 64 -7.94 -7.13 0.02
C ASN A 64 -6.50 -6.60 0.06
N ALA A 65 -5.86 -6.58 -1.10
CA ALA A 65 -4.65 -5.80 -1.28
C ALA A 65 -5.01 -4.31 -1.34
N GLU A 66 -4.75 -3.59 -0.26
CA GLU A 66 -4.81 -2.12 -0.30
C GLU A 66 -3.85 -1.62 -1.38
N ARG A 67 -4.44 -1.08 -2.44
CA ARG A 67 -3.71 -0.54 -3.58
C ARG A 67 -3.14 0.81 -3.15
N LEU A 68 -1.94 0.80 -2.58
CA LEU A 68 -1.33 2.02 -2.08
C LEU A 68 -0.85 2.90 -3.25
N ASP A 69 -1.25 4.16 -3.24
CA ASP A 69 -0.97 5.18 -4.27
C ASP A 69 0.51 5.58 -4.43
N VAL A 70 1.45 4.78 -3.90
CA VAL A 70 2.89 5.07 -3.97
C VAL A 70 3.35 5.24 -5.42
N TYR A 71 2.76 4.46 -6.33
CA TYR A 71 3.06 4.56 -7.77
C TYR A 71 2.63 5.90 -8.39
N HIS A 72 1.63 6.59 -7.83
CA HIS A 72 1.16 7.89 -8.31
C HIS A 72 1.97 9.07 -7.76
N THR A 73 2.89 8.83 -6.83
CA THR A 73 3.70 9.92 -6.28
C THR A 73 4.63 10.51 -7.33
N THR A 74 4.80 11.83 -7.30
CA THR A 74 5.76 12.53 -8.17
C THR A 74 7.18 11.98 -8.02
N ILE A 75 7.54 11.43 -6.85
CA ILE A 75 8.84 10.80 -6.58
C ILE A 75 9.06 9.59 -7.50
N VAL A 76 8.11 8.65 -7.55
CA VAL A 76 8.21 7.42 -8.37
C VAL A 76 8.08 7.75 -9.84
N GLN A 77 7.12 8.61 -10.21
CA GLN A 77 6.93 9.04 -11.60
C GLN A 77 8.17 9.74 -12.16
N ASN A 78 8.77 10.67 -11.41
CA ASN A 78 10.02 11.32 -11.82
C ASN A 78 11.21 10.35 -11.87
N ALA A 79 11.20 9.30 -11.05
CA ALA A 79 12.22 8.26 -11.10
C ALA A 79 12.15 7.43 -12.38
N TRP A 80 10.95 7.02 -12.78
CA TRP A 80 10.76 6.37 -14.07
C TRP A 80 11.06 7.31 -15.24
N ALA A 81 10.61 8.56 -15.19
CA ALA A 81 10.86 9.55 -16.25
C ALA A 81 12.36 9.81 -16.50
N ARG A 82 13.20 9.74 -15.46
CA ARG A 82 14.66 9.86 -15.59
C ARG A 82 15.39 8.53 -15.86
N GLY A 83 14.66 7.47 -16.18
CA GLY A 83 15.21 6.15 -16.52
C GLY A 83 15.69 5.32 -15.31
N GLN A 84 15.35 5.70 -14.08
CA GLN A 84 15.69 4.89 -12.91
C GLN A 84 14.77 3.67 -12.85
N SER A 85 15.35 2.47 -13.00
CA SER A 85 14.61 1.22 -12.86
C SER A 85 14.22 0.97 -11.39
N ILE A 86 12.93 1.13 -11.09
CA ILE A 86 12.31 0.87 -9.78
C ILE A 86 11.08 0.00 -9.98
N SER A 87 11.01 -1.13 -9.26
CA SER A 87 9.82 -1.97 -9.18
C SER A 87 9.06 -1.70 -7.89
N LEU A 88 7.73 -1.67 -7.97
CA LEU A 88 6.85 -1.57 -6.81
C LEU A 88 6.15 -2.91 -6.61
N HIS A 89 6.20 -3.42 -5.39
CA HIS A 89 5.61 -4.70 -5.01
C HIS A 89 4.56 -4.48 -3.93
N GLY A 90 3.39 -5.07 -4.09
CA GLY A 90 2.44 -5.26 -3.00
C GLY A 90 2.63 -6.65 -2.43
N TRP A 91 2.83 -6.78 -1.12
CA TRP A 91 2.91 -8.04 -0.39
C TRP A 91 1.92 -8.05 0.78
N VAL A 92 1.54 -9.23 1.25
CA VAL A 92 0.77 -9.39 2.48
C VAL A 92 1.43 -10.42 3.39
N TYR A 93 1.66 -10.04 4.64
CA TYR A 93 2.24 -10.90 5.66
C TYR A 93 1.15 -11.52 6.55
N ARG A 94 1.26 -12.82 6.84
CA ARG A 94 0.34 -13.50 7.75
C ARG A 94 0.99 -13.70 9.11
N LEU A 95 0.44 -13.01 10.11
CA LEU A 95 0.97 -13.04 11.47
C LEU A 95 0.82 -14.41 12.16
N SER A 96 -0.15 -15.24 11.76
CA SER A 96 -0.45 -16.50 12.42
C SER A 96 0.60 -17.60 12.18
N ASP A 97 1.25 -17.58 11.02
CA ASP A 97 2.21 -18.61 10.59
C ASP A 97 3.51 -18.04 10.00
N GLY A 98 3.61 -16.70 9.90
CA GLY A 98 4.79 -16.02 9.39
C GLY A 98 4.97 -16.10 7.88
N ILE A 99 3.95 -16.52 7.13
CA ILE A 99 4.04 -16.63 5.67
C ILE A 99 3.90 -15.25 5.02
N LEU A 100 4.77 -14.98 4.05
CA LEU A 100 4.75 -13.79 3.22
C LEU A 100 4.21 -14.12 1.82
N GLU A 101 3.10 -13.51 1.45
CA GLU A 101 2.46 -13.67 0.14
C GLU A 101 2.96 -12.57 -0.82
N LEU A 102 3.70 -12.99 -1.84
CA LEU A 102 4.42 -12.08 -2.75
C LEU A 102 3.62 -11.69 -4.01
N SER A 103 2.50 -12.38 -4.27
CA SER A 103 1.77 -12.35 -5.55
C SER A 103 0.66 -11.31 -5.61
N VAL A 104 0.62 -10.35 -4.69
CA VAL A 104 -0.49 -9.41 -4.58
C VAL A 104 -0.49 -8.40 -5.74
N PHE A 105 0.64 -7.74 -6.02
CA PHE A 105 0.88 -7.10 -7.31
C PHE A 105 2.37 -6.78 -7.51
N THR A 106 2.76 -6.56 -8.76
CA THR A 106 4.05 -5.93 -9.09
C THR A 106 3.88 -4.97 -10.26
N ILE A 107 4.34 -3.73 -10.09
CA ILE A 107 4.42 -2.71 -11.15
C ILE A 107 5.88 -2.53 -11.48
N LYS A 108 6.22 -2.69 -12.77
CA LYS A 108 7.56 -2.48 -13.30
C LYS A 108 7.65 -1.13 -14.01
N PRO A 109 8.85 -0.55 -14.17
CA PRO A 109 9.04 0.58 -15.07
C PRO A 109 8.55 0.22 -16.48
N ASN A 110 7.97 1.20 -17.18
CA ASN A 110 7.73 1.12 -18.62
C ASN A 110 9.05 1.05 -19.40
#